data_AF-A0A1G5T6C7-F1
#
_entry.id   AF-A0A1G5T6C7-F1
#
_cell.length_a   1.000
_cell.length_b   1.000
_cell.length_c   1.000
_cell.angle_alpha   90.00
_cell.angle_beta   90.00
_cell.angle_gamma   90.00
#
_symmetry.space_group_name_H-M   'P 1'
#
loop_
_entity.id
_entity.type
_entity.pdbx_description
1 polymer ?
#
loop_
_entity_poly.entity_id
_entity_poly.type
_entity_poly.pdbx_seq_one_letter_code
_entity_poly.pdbx_strand_id
1 'polypeptide(L)'
;MLATLVAFMVANPAMSHALTAILETAGMAAALILLRSPRPEGIAALVVSTYYYGREAGQREHDIKHAGWDAVQAHLGAEFLYGWSLPNLQQWVAPTCAAWAVAGAIVLVRSRTGVQR
;
A
#
# COMPACT_ATOMS: atom_id res chain seq x y z
N MET A 1 19.28 -15.26 11.09
CA MET A 1 17.90 -14.76 11.29
C MET A 1 17.57 -13.59 10.36
N LEU A 2 18.30 -12.46 10.41
CA LEU A 2 18.08 -11.33 9.51
C LEU A 2 18.20 -11.71 8.02
N ALA A 3 19.25 -12.45 7.64
CA ALA A 3 19.42 -12.90 6.25
C ALA A 3 18.25 -13.78 5.76
N THR A 4 17.72 -14.65 6.63
CA THR A 4 16.56 -15.50 6.34
C THR A 4 15.30 -14.67 6.12
N LEU A 5 15.09 -13.65 6.95
CA LEU A 5 13.95 -12.73 6.81
C LEU A 5 14.05 -11.92 5.51
N VAL A 6 15.22 -11.36 5.20
CA VAL A 6 15.45 -10.63 3.95
C VAL A 6 15.23 -11.53 2.74
N ALA A 7 15.77 -12.76 2.76
CA ALA A 7 15.56 -13.72 1.67
C ALA A 7 14.08 -14.07 1.48
N PHE A 8 13.35 -14.30 2.57
CA PHE A 8 11.91 -14.51 2.54
C PHE A 8 11.18 -13.31 1.93
N MET A 9 11.55 -12.10 2.35
CA MET A 9 10.90 -10.88 1.89
C MET A 9 11.12 -10.63 0.39
N VAL A 10 12.34 -10.87 -0.10
CA VAL A 10 12.66 -10.77 -1.53
C VAL A 10 11.90 -11.83 -2.34
N ALA A 11 11.78 -13.05 -1.82
CA ALA A 11 11.05 -14.12 -2.50
C ALA A 11 9.53 -13.91 -2.50
N ASN A 12 8.98 -13.11 -1.58
CA ASN A 12 7.54 -12.91 -1.39
C ASN A 12 7.18 -11.42 -1.37
N PRO A 13 7.30 -10.71 -2.51
CA PRO A 13 7.19 -9.24 -2.53
C PRO A 13 5.82 -8.73 -2.07
N ALA A 14 4.71 -9.39 -2.44
CA ALA A 14 3.38 -9.01 -1.99
C ALA A 14 3.21 -9.14 -0.46
N MET A 15 3.76 -10.20 0.14
CA MET A 15 3.75 -10.38 1.60
C MET A 15 4.61 -9.32 2.28
N SER A 16 5.79 -9.04 1.74
CA SER A 16 6.69 -8.00 2.25
C SER A 16 6.02 -6.63 2.27
N HIS A 17 5.41 -6.24 1.14
CA HIS A 17 4.67 -5.00 1.04
C HIS A 17 3.51 -4.97 2.05
N ALA A 18 2.77 -6.07 2.20
CA ALA A 18 1.69 -6.15 3.19
C ALA A 18 2.18 -5.96 4.63
N LEU A 19 3.27 -6.61 5.02
CA LEU A 19 3.86 -6.46 6.36
C LEU A 19 4.35 -5.02 6.61
N THR A 20 4.96 -4.39 5.60
CA THR A 20 5.39 -2.99 5.70
C THR A 20 4.19 -2.04 5.79
N ALA A 21 3.15 -2.27 4.97
CA ALA A 21 1.93 -1.47 4.97
C ALA A 21 1.19 -1.49 6.32
N ILE A 22 1.24 -2.61 7.06
CA ILE A 22 0.69 -2.69 8.42
C ILE A 22 1.34 -1.64 9.33
N LEU A 23 2.67 -1.58 9.33
CA LEU A 23 3.43 -0.66 10.17
C LEU A 23 3.26 0.79 9.73
N GLU A 24 3.30 1.05 8.43
CA GLU A 24 3.09 2.38 7.85
C GLU A 24 1.69 2.92 8.20
N THR A 25 0.66 2.09 8.05
CA THR A 25 -0.72 2.47 8.36
C THR A 25 -0.90 2.72 9.85
N ALA A 26 -0.39 1.83 10.70
CA ALA A 26 -0.51 1.99 12.15
C ALA A 26 0.23 3.24 12.65
N GLY A 27 1.46 3.47 12.19
CA GLY A 27 2.26 4.64 12.54
C GLY A 27 1.61 5.95 12.08
N MET A 28 1.13 5.98 10.84
CA MET A 28 0.45 7.16 10.29
C MET A 28 -0.87 7.44 11.01
N ALA A 29 -1.69 6.41 11.25
CA ALA A 29 -2.93 6.56 12.01
C ALA A 29 -2.65 7.08 13.42
N ALA A 30 -1.64 6.56 14.12
CA ALA A 30 -1.24 7.04 15.44
C ALA A 30 -0.84 8.53 15.41
N ALA A 31 0.00 8.94 14.45
CA ALA A 31 0.36 10.34 14.29
C ALA A 31 -0.86 11.24 14.00
N LEU A 32 -1.75 10.82 13.10
CA LEU A 32 -2.96 11.57 12.75
C LEU A 32 -3.95 11.65 13.94
N ILE A 33 -4.04 10.61 14.77
CA ILE A 33 -4.80 10.62 16.02
C ILE A 33 -4.23 11.67 16.99
N LEU A 34 -2.91 11.69 17.18
CA LEU A 34 -2.25 12.67 18.06
C LEU A 34 -2.44 14.11 17.56
N LEU A 35 -2.47 14.30 16.24
CA LEU A 35 -2.76 15.58 15.59
C LEU A 35 -4.25 15.92 15.53
N ARG A 36 -5.14 15.04 16.02
CA ARG A 36 -6.61 15.22 16.00
C ARG A 36 -7.16 15.41 14.59
N SER A 37 -6.56 14.73 13.61
CA SER A 37 -7.07 14.71 12.24
C SER A 37 -8.46 14.07 12.20
N PRO A 38 -9.39 14.56 11.36
CA PRO A 38 -10.62 13.83 11.11
C PRO A 38 -10.31 12.48 10.42
N ARG A 39 -11.00 11.42 10.85
CA ARG A 39 -10.91 10.06 10.25
C ARG A 39 -9.46 9.56 10.02
N PRO A 40 -8.61 9.56 11.05
CA PRO A 40 -7.17 9.31 10.91
C PRO A 40 -6.85 7.93 10.34
N GLU A 41 -7.66 6.91 10.64
CA GLU A 41 -7.47 5.54 10.16
C GLU A 41 -7.72 5.43 8.66
N GLY A 42 -8.80 6.07 8.18
CA GLY A 42 -9.16 6.08 6.77
C GLY A 42 -8.15 6.85 5.93
N ILE A 43 -7.68 8.01 6.43
CA ILE A 43 -6.62 8.78 5.76
C ILE A 43 -5.34 7.95 5.68
N ALA A 44 -4.91 7.33 6.78
CA ALA A 44 -3.72 6.48 6.79
C ALA A 44 -3.84 5.33 5.78
N ALA A 45 -4.96 4.60 5.78
CA ALA A 45 -5.17 3.51 4.83
C ALA A 45 -5.18 3.99 3.38
N LEU A 46 -5.82 5.13 3.09
CA LEU A 46 -5.85 5.70 1.75
C LEU A 46 -4.45 6.09 1.27
N VAL A 47 -3.70 6.83 2.08
CA VAL A 47 -2.34 7.27 1.75
C VAL A 47 -1.43 6.07 1.48
N VAL A 48 -1.46 5.06 2.34
CA VAL A 48 -0.66 3.84 2.15
C VAL A 48 -1.09 3.10 0.89
N SER A 49 -2.40 2.95 0.64
CA SER A 49 -2.93 2.31 -0.59
C SER A 49 -2.46 3.03 -1.86
N THR A 50 -2.51 4.37 -1.87
CA THR A 50 -2.07 5.21 -3.00
C THR A 50 -0.56 5.15 -3.17
N TYR A 51 0.22 5.09 -2.07
CA TYR A 51 1.67 4.95 -2.13
C TYR A 51 2.09 3.65 -2.83
N TYR A 52 1.52 2.51 -2.44
CA TYR A 52 1.83 1.23 -3.11
C TYR A 52 1.32 1.18 -4.54
N TYR A 53 0.18 1.83 -4.84
CA TYR A 53 -0.28 1.99 -6.22
C TYR A 53 0.75 2.71 -7.07
N GLY A 54 1.17 3.91 -6.64
CA GLY A 54 2.12 4.75 -7.37
C GLY A 54 3.49 4.09 -7.53
N ARG A 55 3.95 3.35 -6.50
CA ARG A 55 5.18 2.56 -6.56
C ARG A 55 5.13 1.53 -7.69
N GLU A 56 4.06 0.75 -7.77
CA GLU A 56 3.92 -0.27 -8.83
C GLU A 56 3.69 0.39 -10.20
N ALA A 57 2.82 1.41 -10.27
CA ALA A 57 2.55 2.15 -11.50
C ALA A 57 3.83 2.74 -12.10
N GLY A 58 4.69 3.37 -11.29
CA GLY A 58 5.96 3.93 -11.77
C GLY A 58 6.92 2.87 -12.33
N GLN A 59 7.01 1.71 -11.69
CA GLN A 59 7.79 0.59 -12.24
C GLN A 59 7.18 0.07 -13.55
N ARG A 60 5.85 0.00 -13.67
CA ARG A 60 5.20 -0.45 -14.90
C ARG A 60 5.31 0.54 -16.04
N GLU A 61 5.23 1.83 -15.77
CA GLU A 61 5.49 2.84 -16.79
C GLU A 61 6.89 2.63 -17.39
N HIS A 62 7.88 2.31 -16.56
CA HIS A 62 9.23 1.99 -17.02
C HIS A 62 9.29 0.70 -17.85
N ASP A 63 8.69 -0.39 -17.38
CA ASP A 63 8.69 -1.68 -18.09
C ASP A 63 7.97 -1.61 -19.45
N ILE A 64 6.83 -0.91 -19.51
CA ILE A 64 6.03 -0.76 -20.72
C ILE A 64 6.77 0.07 -21.78
N LYS A 65 7.51 1.12 -21.36
CA LYS A 65 8.40 1.86 -22.27
C LYS A 65 9.48 0.97 -22.88
N HIS A 66 10.07 0.06 -22.09
CA HIS A 66 11.07 -0.90 -22.60
C HIS A 66 10.48 -1.96 -23.52
N ALA A 67 9.18 -2.22 -23.43
CA ALA A 67 8.45 -3.07 -24.38
C ALA A 67 8.14 -2.37 -25.72
N GLY A 68 8.58 -1.13 -25.92
CA GLY A 68 8.47 -0.38 -27.18
C GLY A 68 7.20 0.45 -27.34
N TRP A 69 6.43 0.64 -26.26
CA TRP A 69 5.25 1.51 -26.26
C TRP A 69 5.68 2.97 -26.18
N ASP A 70 4.88 3.87 -26.75
CA ASP A 70 5.16 5.30 -26.62
C ASP A 70 4.94 5.79 -25.17
N ALA A 71 5.51 6.95 -24.84
CA ALA A 71 5.50 7.48 -23.49
C ALA A 71 4.10 7.75 -22.93
N VAL A 72 3.15 8.18 -23.78
CA VAL A 72 1.76 8.47 -23.36
C VAL A 72 1.02 7.16 -23.11
N GLN A 73 1.18 6.18 -24.00
CA GLN A 73 0.62 4.84 -23.84
C GLN A 73 1.16 4.14 -22.58
N ALA A 74 2.46 4.27 -22.30
CA ALA A 74 3.06 3.70 -21.10
C ALA A 74 2.54 4.36 -19.81
N HIS A 75 2.38 5.69 -19.83
CA HIS A 75 1.83 6.43 -18.69
C HIS A 75 0.37 6.03 -18.42
N LEU A 76 -0.48 6.06 -19.46
CA LEU A 76 -1.87 5.63 -19.34
C LEU A 76 -1.99 4.15 -18.99
N GLY A 77 -1.08 3.31 -19.48
CA GLY A 77 -1.05 1.88 -19.14
C GLY A 77 -0.72 1.65 -17.67
N ALA A 78 0.26 2.37 -17.14
CA ALA A 78 0.59 2.34 -15.73
C ALA A 78 -0.54 2.89 -14.85
N GLU A 79 -1.13 4.02 -15.23
CA GLU A 79 -2.14 4.74 -14.44
C GLU A 79 -3.52 4.08 -14.45
N PHE A 80 -3.88 3.35 -15.50
CA PHE A 80 -5.19 2.68 -15.63
C PHE A 80 -5.10 1.15 -15.61
N LEU A 81 -4.00 0.60 -15.09
CA LEU A 81 -3.77 -0.84 -14.93
C LEU A 81 -3.71 -1.64 -16.26
N TYR A 82 -3.61 -0.99 -17.42
CA TYR A 82 -3.49 -1.70 -18.69
C TYR A 82 -2.11 -2.37 -18.81
N GLY A 83 -2.10 -3.66 -19.11
CA GLY A 83 -0.87 -4.45 -19.21
C GLY A 83 -0.29 -4.89 -17.87
N TRP A 84 -1.01 -4.71 -16.75
CA TRP A 84 -0.57 -5.22 -15.47
C TRP A 84 -0.73 -6.74 -15.39
N SER A 85 0.32 -7.42 -14.94
CA SER A 85 0.28 -8.84 -14.62
C SER A 85 -0.35 -9.07 -13.25
N LEU A 86 -0.88 -10.28 -13.01
CA LEU A 86 -1.43 -10.67 -11.71
C LEU A 86 -0.42 -10.48 -10.55
N PRO A 87 0.86 -10.87 -10.67
CA PRO A 87 1.87 -10.57 -9.64
C PRO A 87 2.01 -9.08 -9.29
N ASN A 88 1.86 -8.19 -10.26
CA ASN A 88 1.98 -6.74 -10.05
C ASN A 88 0.74 -6.22 -9.30
N LEU A 89 -0.45 -6.68 -9.72
CA LEU A 89 -1.68 -6.38 -9.00
C LEU A 89 -1.60 -6.86 -7.55
N GLN A 90 -1.08 -8.05 -7.30
CA GLN A 90 -0.91 -8.57 -5.94
C GLN A 90 0.02 -7.69 -5.09
N GLN A 91 1.08 -7.13 -5.67
CA GLN A 91 2.02 -6.24 -4.97
C GLN A 91 1.41 -4.90 -4.56
N TRP A 92 0.29 -4.49 -5.17
CA TRP A 92 -0.52 -3.33 -4.76
C TRP A 92 -1.73 -3.72 -3.89
N VAL A 93 -2.46 -4.76 -4.28
CA VAL A 93 -3.70 -5.19 -3.59
C VAL A 93 -3.39 -5.72 -2.19
N ALA A 94 -2.34 -6.52 -2.02
CA ALA A 94 -1.98 -7.07 -0.72
C ALA A 94 -1.72 -5.99 0.35
N PRO A 95 -0.83 -4.98 0.12
CA PRO A 95 -0.66 -3.88 1.08
C PRO A 95 -1.91 -3.01 1.24
N THR A 96 -2.70 -2.82 0.19
CA THR A 96 -3.98 -2.09 0.29
C THR A 96 -4.94 -2.80 1.25
N CYS A 97 -5.16 -4.12 1.07
CA CYS A 97 -5.99 -4.90 1.97
C CYS A 97 -5.46 -4.89 3.41
N ALA A 98 -4.15 -4.99 3.59
CA ALA A 98 -3.52 -4.93 4.91
C ALA A 98 -3.74 -3.57 5.59
N ALA A 99 -3.58 -2.46 4.85
CA ALA A 99 -3.81 -1.11 5.34
C ALA A 99 -5.27 -0.91 5.79
N TRP A 100 -6.24 -1.32 4.98
CA TRP A 100 -7.66 -1.22 5.34
C TRP A 100 -8.06 -2.13 6.51
N ALA A 101 -7.46 -3.33 6.61
CA ALA A 101 -7.65 -4.21 7.75
C ALA A 101 -7.13 -3.57 9.06
N VAL A 102 -5.95 -2.95 9.02
CA VAL A 102 -5.38 -2.24 10.17
C VAL A 102 -6.23 -1.03 10.54
N ALA A 103 -6.66 -0.23 9.56
CA ALA A 103 -7.57 0.88 9.82
C ALA A 103 -8.87 0.43 10.50
N GLY A 104 -9.49 -0.65 9.99
CA GLY A 104 -10.67 -1.25 10.62
C GLY A 104 -10.42 -1.73 12.05
N ALA A 105 -9.26 -2.36 12.31
CA ALA A 105 -8.87 -2.78 13.64
C ALA A 105 -8.70 -1.60 14.61
N ILE A 106 -8.07 -0.51 14.16
CA ILE A 106 -7.91 0.71 14.98
C ILE A 106 -9.28 1.33 15.30
N VAL A 107 -10.17 1.43 14.32
CA VAL A 107 -11.55 1.91 14.54
C VAL A 107 -12.29 1.05 15.58
N LEU A 108 -12.16 -0.29 15.48
CA LEU A 108 -12.76 -1.22 16.44
C LEU A 108 -12.20 -1.03 17.85
N VAL A 109 -10.89 -0.85 18.00
CA VAL A 109 -10.26 -0.61 19.32
C VAL A 109 -10.70 0.73 19.90
N ARG A 110 -10.72 1.79 19.08
CA ARG A 110 -11.10 3.14 19.53
C ARG A 110 -12.57 3.25 19.90
N SER A 111 -13.46 2.55 19.18
CA SER A 111 -14.89 2.52 19.52
C SER A 111 -15.15 1.82 20.85
N ARG A 112 -14.37 0.79 21.21
CA ARG A 112 -14.48 0.07 22.49
C ARG A 112 -13.87 0.82 23.69
N THR A 113 -12.91 1.71 23.44
CA THR A 113 -12.19 2.46 24.49
C THR A 113 -12.80 3.83 24.78
N GLY A 114 -13.90 4.20 24.12
CA GLY A 114 -14.57 5.50 24.30
C GLY A 114 -13.78 6.69 23.73
N VAL A 115 -12.69 6.44 22.99
CA VAL A 115 -11.89 7.47 22.30
C VAL A 115 -12.56 7.79 20.96
N GLN A 116 -13.83 8.21 21.02
CA GLN A 116 -14.58 8.76 19.88
C GLN A 116 -14.80 10.25 20.10
N ARG A 117 -13.74 11.02 19.88
CA ARG A 117 -13.83 12.47 19.65
C ARG A 117 -12.81 12.84 18.59
#